data_AF-A0A177QFI0-F1
#
_entry.id   AF-A0A177QFI0-F1
#
_cell.length_a   1.000
_cell.length_b   1.000
_cell.length_c   1.000
_cell.angle_alpha   90.00
_cell.angle_beta   90.00
_cell.angle_gamma   90.00
#
_symmetry.space_group_name_H-M   'P 1'
#
loop_
_entity.id
_entity.type
_entity.pdbx_description
1 polymer ?
#
loop_
_entity_poly.entity_id
_entity_poly.type
_entity_poly.pdbx_seq_one_letter_code
_entity_poly.pdbx_strand_id
1 'polypeptide(L)'
;MNKIAFTGTIVSVKARIRLIRSFDQVPTHQYQGYTLILDGEAGGVDCNRFKVAIGPKAHEQRRFRIGDRVRGTAVPVPDSNTEWAEFYKVSGLQLIERTHPVDWLPGPDGGIAPPLDQYREQGHFRLGRDTCETQCFQCPFGLTMPTQIILDHWNPSIVKWRFETHCYGPRGCPRYKAGPAYRVPGRRSGMVYVDDDVERELRGE
;
A
#
# COMPACT_ATOMS: atom_id res chain seq x y z
N MET A 1 13.07 19.57 -8.94
CA MET A 1 11.82 19.07 -8.34
C MET A 1 11.60 19.85 -7.06
N ASN A 2 10.47 20.55 -6.94
CA ASN A 2 10.18 21.35 -5.75
C ASN A 2 9.68 20.43 -4.65
N LYS A 3 10.41 20.41 -3.53
CA LYS A 3 9.94 19.76 -2.31
C LYS A 3 8.95 20.69 -1.62
N ILE A 4 7.88 20.13 -1.08
CA ILE A 4 6.98 20.83 -0.17
C ILE A 4 7.23 20.36 1.25
N ALA A 5 7.02 21.24 2.22
CA ALA A 5 6.96 20.86 3.62
C ALA A 5 5.61 20.19 3.92
N PHE A 6 5.59 19.26 4.88
CA PHE A 6 4.35 18.73 5.42
C PHE A 6 4.47 18.53 6.93
N THR A 7 3.33 18.60 7.61
CA THR A 7 3.17 18.24 9.03
C THR A 7 1.80 17.62 9.21
N GLY A 8 1.67 16.61 10.08
CA GLY A 8 0.37 16.02 10.32
C GLY A 8 0.39 14.90 11.34
N THR A 9 -0.80 14.48 11.73
CA THR A 9 -1.04 13.34 12.60
C THR A 9 -1.33 12.12 11.77
N ILE A 10 -0.65 11.01 12.06
CA ILE A 10 -0.86 9.74 11.37
C ILE A 10 -2.23 9.18 11.74
N VAL A 11 -3.07 8.95 10.74
CA VAL A 11 -4.37 8.29 10.90
C VAL A 11 -4.36 6.84 10.45
N SER A 12 -3.36 6.44 9.65
CA SER A 12 -3.12 5.06 9.24
C SER A 12 -1.69 4.86 8.72
N VAL A 13 -1.16 3.64 8.87
CA VAL A 13 0.12 3.19 8.30
C VAL A 13 -0.13 1.93 7.46
N LYS A 14 0.25 1.97 6.19
CA LYS A 14 0.07 0.87 5.24
C LYS A 14 1.41 0.41 4.68
N ALA A 15 1.58 -0.88 4.42
CA ALA A 15 2.69 -1.31 3.58
C ALA A 15 2.56 -0.75 2.16
N ARG A 16 3.69 -0.35 1.58
CA ARG A 16 3.78 0.15 0.21
C ARG A 16 4.36 -0.95 -0.67
N ILE A 17 3.46 -1.65 -1.35
CA ILE A 17 3.79 -2.79 -2.21
C ILE A 17 3.22 -2.50 -3.60
N ARG A 18 4.06 -2.63 -4.63
CA ARG A 18 3.61 -2.60 -6.03
C ARG A 18 3.42 -4.03 -6.51
N LEU A 19 2.30 -4.28 -7.18
CA LEU A 19 2.04 -5.54 -7.85
C LEU A 19 2.40 -5.44 -9.32
N ILE A 20 2.97 -6.50 -9.88
CA ILE A 20 3.23 -6.63 -11.31
C ILE A 20 2.51 -7.88 -11.79
N ARG A 21 1.66 -7.70 -12.79
CA ARG A 21 0.89 -8.77 -13.41
C ARG A 21 1.26 -8.86 -14.88
N SER A 22 1.22 -10.08 -15.42
CA SER A 22 1.21 -10.37 -16.84
C SER A 22 0.11 -11.39 -17.08
N PHE A 23 -0.44 -11.41 -18.30
CA PHE A 23 -1.40 -12.45 -18.71
C PHE A 23 -0.85 -13.84 -18.33
N ASP A 24 -1.70 -14.69 -17.75
CA ASP A 24 -1.45 -16.07 -17.30
C ASP A 24 -0.25 -16.34 -16.38
N GLN A 25 0.37 -15.29 -15.83
CA GLN A 25 1.53 -15.42 -14.94
C GLN A 25 1.17 -15.12 -13.49
N VAL A 26 1.88 -15.82 -12.58
CA VAL A 26 1.85 -15.53 -11.15
C VAL A 26 2.33 -14.08 -10.93
N PRO A 27 1.56 -13.26 -10.19
CA PRO A 27 1.97 -11.89 -9.91
C PRO A 27 3.30 -11.82 -9.16
N THR A 28 4.06 -10.76 -9.39
CA THR A 28 5.28 -10.46 -8.62
C THR A 28 5.12 -9.16 -7.84
N HIS A 29 5.85 -9.02 -6.74
CA HIS A 29 5.69 -7.92 -5.80
C HIS A 29 6.98 -7.15 -5.60
N GLN A 30 6.88 -5.83 -5.59
CA GLN A 30 7.95 -4.95 -5.14
C GLN A 30 7.57 -4.37 -3.78
N TYR A 31 8.27 -4.80 -2.73
CA TYR A 31 8.08 -4.34 -1.36
C TYR A 31 8.92 -3.09 -1.12
N GLN A 32 8.33 -1.90 -1.27
CA GLN A 32 9.09 -0.66 -1.41
C GLN A 32 9.20 0.17 -0.12
N GLY A 33 8.36 -0.08 0.89
CA GLY A 33 8.33 0.70 2.13
C GLY A 33 6.96 0.75 2.76
N TYR A 34 6.58 1.92 3.27
CA TYR A 34 5.29 2.16 3.90
C TYR A 34 4.69 3.48 3.41
N THR A 35 3.38 3.61 3.53
CA THR A 35 2.64 4.84 3.26
C THR A 35 2.00 5.31 4.56
N LEU A 36 2.36 6.52 4.98
CA LEU A 36 1.71 7.23 6.08
C LEU A 36 0.51 7.98 5.52
N ILE A 37 -0.68 7.80 6.10
CA ILE A 37 -1.85 8.62 5.81
C ILE A 37 -1.99 9.63 6.95
N LEU A 38 -2.06 10.91 6.59
CA LEU A 38 -1.93 12.04 7.50
C LEU A 38 -3.12 12.99 7.40
N ASP A 39 -3.55 13.51 8.54
CA ASP A 39 -4.37 14.71 8.64
C ASP A 39 -3.48 15.87 9.11
N GLY A 40 -3.47 16.99 8.38
CA GLY A 40 -2.61 18.13 8.70
C GLY A 40 -2.40 19.05 7.50
N GLU A 41 -1.17 19.52 7.30
CA GLU A 41 -0.83 20.50 6.28
C GLU A 41 0.21 19.93 5.31
N ALA A 42 0.03 20.16 4.01
CA ALA A 42 1.02 19.91 2.97
C ALA A 42 1.19 21.16 2.09
N GLY A 43 2.39 21.73 2.08
CA GLY A 43 2.70 22.91 1.27
C GLY A 43 1.93 24.17 1.65
N GLY A 44 1.60 24.35 2.94
CA GLY A 44 0.80 25.49 3.41
C GLY A 44 -0.71 25.32 3.25
N VAL A 45 -1.19 24.14 2.85
CA VAL A 45 -2.62 23.84 2.65
C VAL A 45 -3.05 22.73 3.60
N ASP A 46 -4.16 22.95 4.30
CA ASP A 46 -4.80 21.93 5.10
C ASP A 46 -5.34 20.80 4.22
N CYS A 47 -4.92 19.58 4.54
CA CYS A 47 -5.23 18.35 3.83
C CYS A 47 -5.71 17.29 4.82
N ASN A 48 -6.83 16.65 4.50
CA ASN A 48 -7.27 15.44 5.21
C ASN A 48 -6.82 14.20 4.42
N ARG A 49 -6.29 13.21 5.12
CA ARG A 49 -5.86 11.90 4.62
C ARG A 49 -4.90 11.94 3.43
N PHE A 50 -3.99 12.91 3.41
CA PHE A 50 -2.94 12.93 2.39
C PHE A 50 -1.91 11.82 2.65
N LYS A 51 -1.33 11.28 1.57
CA LYS A 51 -0.51 10.07 1.64
C LYS A 51 0.96 10.33 1.34
N VAL A 52 1.83 9.90 2.25
CA VAL A 52 3.28 10.09 2.15
C VAL A 52 4.01 8.75 2.16
N ALA A 53 4.71 8.44 1.06
CA ALA A 53 5.54 7.25 0.94
C ALA A 53 6.89 7.41 1.66
N ILE A 54 7.21 6.47 2.54
CA ILE A 54 8.47 6.39 3.28
C ILE A 54 9.19 5.06 2.99
N GLY A 55 10.52 5.08 3.10
CA GLY A 55 11.33 3.87 2.93
C GLY A 55 11.26 2.91 4.12
N PRO A 56 11.65 1.63 3.95
CA PRO A 56 11.56 0.61 5.00
C PRO A 56 12.32 1.01 6.27
N LYS A 57 13.56 1.50 6.12
CA LYS A 57 14.43 1.93 7.21
C LYS A 57 13.83 3.05 8.08
N ALA A 58 13.07 3.96 7.48
CA ALA A 58 12.44 5.05 8.24
C ALA A 58 11.39 4.50 9.22
N HIS A 59 10.57 3.54 8.76
CA HIS A 59 9.59 2.87 9.61
C HIS A 59 10.23 1.92 10.63
N GLU A 60 11.27 1.20 10.24
CA GLU A 60 12.03 0.33 11.17
C GLU A 60 12.58 1.12 12.36
N GLN A 61 13.18 2.28 12.11
CA GLN A 61 13.81 3.11 13.14
C GLN A 61 12.80 3.85 14.03
N ARG A 62 11.70 4.33 13.45
CA ARG A 62 10.73 5.19 14.16
C ARG A 62 9.49 4.46 14.62
N ARG A 63 9.17 3.33 14.00
CA ARG A 63 7.99 2.49 14.26
C ARG A 63 6.74 3.36 14.30
N PHE A 64 6.45 4.02 13.16
CA PHE A 64 5.34 4.95 13.04
C PHE A 64 4.01 4.25 13.33
N ARG A 65 3.09 4.96 13.96
CA ARG A 65 1.78 4.44 14.35
C ARG A 65 0.72 5.53 14.32
N ILE A 66 -0.54 5.11 14.36
CA ILE A 66 -1.67 6.04 14.45
C ILE A 66 -1.52 6.93 15.68
N GLY A 67 -1.80 8.22 15.52
CA GLY A 67 -1.68 9.25 16.52
C GLY A 67 -0.29 9.91 16.63
N ASP A 68 0.76 9.34 16.03
CA ASP A 68 2.07 10.01 15.98
C ASP A 68 1.97 11.30 15.14
N ARG A 69 2.54 12.40 15.64
CA ARG A 69 2.67 13.66 14.88
C ARG A 69 4.02 13.70 14.20
N VAL A 70 4.04 13.92 12.90
CA VAL A 70 5.26 13.92 12.09
C VAL A 70 5.38 15.17 11.24
N ARG A 71 6.61 15.52 10.86
CA ARG A 71 6.88 16.53 9.84
C ARG A 71 8.01 16.11 8.92
N GLY A 72 8.08 16.72 7.75
CA GLY A 72 9.18 16.54 6.83
C GLY A 72 9.03 17.36 5.57
N THR A 73 9.80 16.99 4.55
CA THR A 73 9.66 17.51 3.20
C THR A 73 9.52 16.36 2.23
N ALA A 74 8.72 16.52 1.18
CA ALA A 74 8.49 15.49 0.18
C ALA A 74 8.28 16.11 -1.20
N VAL A 75 8.39 15.29 -2.24
CA VAL A 75 8.10 15.69 -3.62
C VAL A 75 6.73 15.14 -4.00
N PRO A 76 5.89 15.86 -4.74
CA PRO A 76 4.68 15.27 -5.33
C PRO A 76 5.02 14.10 -6.27
N VAL A 77 4.21 13.05 -6.24
CA VAL A 77 4.31 11.96 -7.19
C VAL A 77 3.98 12.49 -8.60
N PRO A 78 4.81 12.23 -9.63
CA PRO A 78 4.57 12.77 -10.98
C PRO A 78 3.34 12.20 -11.69
N ASP A 79 3.03 10.92 -11.49
CA ASP A 79 1.87 10.23 -12.08
C ASP A 79 1.13 9.44 -11.00
N SER A 80 -0.05 9.94 -10.64
CA SER A 80 -0.92 9.38 -9.61
C SER A 80 -1.50 8.00 -9.96
N ASN A 81 -1.35 7.52 -11.20
CA ASN A 81 -1.75 6.17 -11.57
C ASN A 81 -0.71 5.11 -11.15
N THR A 82 0.54 5.52 -10.91
CA THR A 82 1.67 4.60 -10.70
C THR A 82 2.04 4.39 -9.24
N GLU A 83 1.42 5.16 -8.35
CA GLU A 83 1.73 5.21 -6.93
C GLU A 83 0.48 5.63 -6.15
N TRP A 84 0.21 4.94 -5.05
CA TRP A 84 -0.96 5.24 -4.22
C TRP A 84 -0.71 6.43 -3.28
N ALA A 85 0.56 6.66 -2.92
CA ALA A 85 0.96 7.88 -2.21
C ALA A 85 0.87 9.12 -3.11
N GLU A 86 0.60 10.27 -2.51
CA GLU A 86 0.59 11.56 -3.18
C GLU A 86 1.98 12.21 -3.16
N PHE A 87 2.77 11.90 -2.12
CA PHE A 87 4.11 12.43 -1.93
C PHE A 87 5.12 11.30 -1.70
N TYR A 88 6.33 11.49 -2.24
CA TYR A 88 7.44 10.53 -2.16
C TYR A 88 8.78 11.27 -1.98
N LYS A 89 9.89 10.51 -1.95
CA LYS A 89 11.26 11.06 -1.76
C LYS A 89 11.35 11.98 -0.53
N VAL A 90 10.84 11.48 0.59
CA VAL A 90 10.80 12.20 1.86
C VAL A 90 12.21 12.48 2.37
N SER A 91 12.43 13.69 2.87
CA SER A 91 13.65 14.10 3.57
C SER A 91 13.34 14.86 4.85
N GLY A 92 14.23 14.77 5.84
CA GLY A 92 14.04 15.43 7.13
C GLY A 92 12.83 14.93 7.91
N LEU A 93 12.43 13.67 7.71
CA LEU A 93 11.30 13.07 8.41
C LEU A 93 11.58 13.00 9.92
N GLN A 94 10.73 13.67 10.70
CA GLN A 94 10.85 13.77 12.15
C GLN A 94 9.54 13.35 12.80
N LEU A 95 9.67 12.54 13.85
CA LEU A 95 8.61 12.31 14.83
C LEU A 95 8.64 13.49 15.80
N ILE A 96 7.56 14.27 15.84
CA ILE A 96 7.42 15.44 16.70
C ILE A 96 6.82 15.04 18.04
N GLU A 97 5.82 14.17 18.02
CA GLU A 97 5.09 13.77 19.20
C GLU A 97 4.60 12.32 19.06
N ARG A 98 4.68 11.58 20.17
CA ARG A 98 4.16 10.23 20.30
C ARG A 98 3.03 10.23 21.32
N THR A 99 1.82 10.01 20.83
CA THR A 99 0.60 9.97 21.65
C THR A 99 0.44 8.64 22.40
N HIS A 100 0.91 7.53 21.81
CA HIS A 100 0.88 6.22 22.43
C HIS A 100 2.29 5.71 22.72
N PRO A 101 2.72 5.64 23.99
CA PRO A 101 4.10 5.30 24.34
C PRO A 101 4.42 3.81 24.17
N VAL A 102 3.40 2.94 24.21
CA VAL A 102 3.56 1.49 24.11
C VAL A 102 3.37 1.05 22.67
N ASP A 103 4.27 0.20 22.19
CA ASP A 103 4.08 -0.50 20.92
C ASP A 103 2.99 -1.56 21.09
N TRP A 104 2.04 -1.60 20.17
CA TRP A 104 1.05 -2.69 20.12
C TRP A 104 1.10 -3.42 18.80
N LEU A 105 0.69 -4.70 18.87
CA LEU A 105 0.71 -5.61 17.74
C LEU A 105 -0.20 -5.12 16.61
N PRO A 106 0.15 -5.40 15.35
CA PRO A 106 -0.71 -5.07 14.23
C PRO A 106 -2.03 -5.82 14.32
N GLY A 107 -3.12 -5.10 14.11
CA GLY A 107 -4.47 -5.62 14.09
C GLY A 107 -5.40 -4.76 13.24
N PRO A 108 -6.69 -5.13 13.16
CA PRO A 108 -7.64 -4.40 12.33
C PRO A 108 -7.75 -2.90 12.64
N ASP A 109 -7.45 -2.50 13.87
CA ASP A 109 -7.54 -1.11 14.37
C ASP A 109 -6.19 -0.36 14.37
N GLY A 110 -5.18 -0.89 13.69
CA GLY A 110 -3.85 -0.28 13.56
C GLY A 110 -2.77 -1.07 14.25
N GLY A 111 -1.85 -0.39 14.94
CA GLY A 111 -0.64 -0.97 15.52
C GLY A 111 0.60 -0.73 14.68
N ILE A 112 1.71 -1.32 15.10
CA ILE A 112 2.96 -1.23 14.35
C ILE A 112 2.83 -2.13 13.13
N ALA A 113 2.73 -1.52 11.94
CA ALA A 113 2.76 -2.26 10.69
C ALA A 113 3.99 -3.19 10.66
N PRO A 114 3.81 -4.49 10.38
CA PRO A 114 4.89 -5.46 10.48
C PRO A 114 6.02 -5.21 9.46
N PRO A 115 7.18 -5.88 9.60
CA PRO A 115 8.24 -5.85 8.61
C PRO A 115 7.76 -6.37 7.24
N LEU A 116 8.31 -5.84 6.14
CA LEU A 116 7.88 -6.18 4.79
C LEU A 116 8.08 -7.66 4.41
N ASP A 117 9.08 -8.33 4.98
CA ASP A 117 9.29 -9.76 4.74
C ASP A 117 8.14 -10.62 5.31
N GLN A 118 7.51 -10.18 6.41
CA GLN A 118 6.33 -10.85 6.94
C GLN A 118 5.14 -10.79 5.96
N TYR A 119 4.95 -9.65 5.27
CA TYR A 119 3.93 -9.56 4.20
C TYR A 119 4.25 -10.54 3.06
N ARG A 120 5.54 -10.66 2.68
CA ARG A 120 5.97 -11.60 1.63
C ARG A 120 5.68 -13.05 2.02
N GLU A 121 6.03 -13.43 3.23
CA GLU A 121 5.80 -14.76 3.78
C GLU A 121 4.30 -15.09 3.84
N GLN A 122 3.47 -14.17 4.34
CA GLN A 122 2.03 -14.37 4.47
C GLN A 122 1.29 -14.50 3.13
N GLY A 123 1.81 -13.84 2.08
CA GLY A 123 1.08 -13.69 0.83
C GLY A 123 -0.22 -12.89 1.03
N HIS A 124 -1.03 -12.83 -0.01
CA HIS A 124 -2.20 -11.96 0.00
C HIS A 124 -3.47 -12.66 -0.47
N PHE A 125 -4.61 -12.09 -0.08
CA PHE A 125 -5.93 -12.42 -0.59
C PHE A 125 -6.48 -11.22 -1.35
N ARG A 126 -7.31 -11.45 -2.37
CA ARG A 126 -8.16 -10.39 -2.93
C ARG A 126 -9.05 -9.82 -1.82
N LEU A 127 -9.13 -8.50 -1.71
CA LEU A 127 -9.95 -7.80 -0.73
C LEU A 127 -10.96 -6.91 -1.46
N GLY A 128 -12.23 -6.93 -1.02
CA GLY A 128 -13.24 -6.03 -1.55
C GLY A 128 -12.86 -4.57 -1.31
N ARG A 129 -12.96 -3.72 -2.35
CA ARG A 129 -12.56 -2.31 -2.30
C ARG A 129 -13.24 -1.57 -1.15
N ASP A 130 -14.55 -1.68 -1.04
CA ASP A 130 -15.32 -1.02 0.02
C ASP A 130 -14.86 -1.44 1.41
N THR A 131 -14.54 -2.73 1.58
CA THR A 131 -14.00 -3.25 2.85
C THR A 131 -12.61 -2.69 3.13
N CYS A 132 -11.75 -2.59 2.11
CA CYS A 132 -10.42 -1.99 2.22
C CYS A 132 -10.49 -0.52 2.66
N GLU A 133 -11.38 0.25 2.05
CA GLU A 133 -11.48 1.70 2.23
C GLU A 133 -12.24 2.11 3.50
N THR A 134 -13.16 1.28 3.99
CA THR A 134 -13.98 1.58 5.17
C THR A 134 -13.51 0.81 6.41
N GLN A 135 -13.67 -0.51 6.42
CA GLN A 135 -13.45 -1.36 7.59
C GLN A 135 -11.97 -1.62 7.88
N CYS A 136 -11.15 -1.62 6.83
CA CYS A 136 -9.72 -1.86 6.93
C CYS A 136 -8.92 -0.57 6.78
N PHE A 137 -9.52 0.62 6.83
CA PHE A 137 -8.80 1.88 6.63
C PHE A 137 -7.58 2.01 7.54
N GLN A 138 -7.71 1.67 8.83
CA GLN A 138 -6.61 1.73 9.82
C GLN A 138 -5.78 0.43 9.90
N CYS A 139 -6.30 -0.68 9.37
CA CYS A 139 -5.65 -1.98 9.40
C CYS A 139 -4.35 -1.97 8.57
N PRO A 140 -3.18 -2.36 9.10
CA PRO A 140 -1.94 -2.34 8.33
C PRO A 140 -1.92 -3.40 7.20
N PHE A 141 -2.79 -4.41 7.27
CA PHE A 141 -2.83 -5.52 6.33
C PHE A 141 -3.74 -5.32 5.12
N GLY A 142 -4.73 -4.42 5.20
CA GLY A 142 -5.61 -4.10 4.08
C GLY A 142 -4.95 -3.02 3.21
N LEU A 143 -4.50 -3.38 2.02
CA LEU A 143 -3.66 -2.52 1.18
C LEU A 143 -4.36 -2.14 -0.11
N THR A 144 -4.11 -0.91 -0.57
CA THR A 144 -4.35 -0.50 -1.95
C THR A 144 -3.01 -0.46 -2.67
N MET A 145 -2.85 -1.30 -3.70
CA MET A 145 -1.58 -1.53 -4.36
C MET A 145 -1.62 -0.98 -5.78
N PRO A 146 -0.68 -0.09 -6.18
CA PRO A 146 -0.48 0.21 -7.58
C PRO A 146 -0.09 -1.09 -8.31
N THR A 147 -0.87 -1.45 -9.32
CA THR A 147 -0.69 -2.67 -10.09
C THR A 147 -0.29 -2.32 -11.52
N GLN A 148 0.93 -2.71 -11.87
CA GLN A 148 1.45 -2.65 -13.23
C GLN A 148 1.02 -3.91 -13.98
N ILE A 149 0.25 -3.74 -15.05
CA ILE A 149 -0.18 -4.84 -15.90
C ILE A 149 0.61 -4.77 -17.20
N ILE A 150 1.52 -5.72 -17.39
CA ILE A 150 2.24 -5.91 -18.65
C ILE A 150 1.26 -6.52 -19.65
N LEU A 151 0.96 -5.78 -20.72
CA LEU A 151 0.04 -6.24 -21.76
C LEU A 151 0.72 -7.17 -22.76
N ASP A 152 2.00 -6.93 -23.04
CA ASP A 152 2.79 -7.72 -23.98
C ASP A 152 4.07 -8.21 -23.30
N HIS A 153 4.15 -9.52 -23.02
CA HIS A 153 5.34 -10.09 -22.40
C HIS A 153 6.58 -9.97 -23.32
N TRP A 154 6.39 -9.89 -24.64
CA TRP A 154 7.47 -9.68 -25.61
C TRP A 154 7.93 -8.22 -25.69
N ASN A 155 7.12 -7.28 -25.19
CA ASN A 155 7.47 -5.88 -25.03
C ASN A 155 6.96 -5.35 -23.68
N PRO A 156 7.69 -5.60 -22.57
CA PRO A 156 7.23 -5.31 -21.22
C PRO A 156 7.09 -3.81 -20.90
N SER A 157 7.48 -2.93 -21.82
CA SER A 157 7.24 -1.49 -21.71
C SER A 157 5.77 -1.11 -21.95
N ILE A 158 5.00 -1.98 -22.62
CA ILE A 158 3.58 -1.75 -22.88
C ILE A 158 2.78 -2.18 -21.65
N VAL A 159 2.41 -1.19 -20.83
CA VAL A 159 1.76 -1.43 -19.54
C VAL A 159 0.46 -0.64 -19.38
N LYS A 160 -0.43 -1.17 -18.56
CA LYS A 160 -1.54 -0.43 -17.96
C LYS A 160 -1.40 -0.41 -16.45
N TRP A 161 -1.88 0.67 -15.83
CA TRP A 161 -1.89 0.82 -14.39
C TRP A 161 -3.33 0.79 -13.87
N ARG A 162 -3.50 0.19 -12.69
CA ARG A 162 -4.71 0.33 -11.88
C ARG A 162 -4.38 0.12 -10.41
N PHE A 163 -5.33 0.45 -9.54
CA PHE A 163 -5.26 0.08 -8.13
C PHE A 163 -6.07 -1.18 -7.87
N GLU A 164 -5.44 -2.14 -7.20
CA GLU A 164 -6.05 -3.35 -6.68
C GLU A 164 -5.98 -3.34 -5.15
N THR A 165 -6.86 -4.10 -4.51
CA THR A 165 -7.00 -4.13 -3.06
C THR A 165 -6.79 -5.53 -2.54
N HIS A 166 -5.89 -5.67 -1.57
CA HIS A 166 -5.46 -6.97 -1.08
C HIS A 166 -5.38 -7.00 0.43
N CYS A 167 -5.57 -8.18 1.01
CA CYS A 167 -5.45 -8.43 2.44
C CYS A 167 -4.22 -9.32 2.68
N TYR A 168 -3.29 -8.85 3.49
CA TYR A 168 -2.18 -9.64 4.04
C TYR A 168 -2.45 -10.12 5.48
N GLY A 169 -3.70 -9.97 5.93
CA GLY A 169 -4.08 -10.22 7.31
C GLY A 169 -4.18 -11.71 7.63
N PRO A 170 -4.36 -12.07 8.90
CA PRO A 170 -4.57 -13.45 9.30
C PRO A 170 -5.83 -14.04 8.63
N ARG A 171 -5.79 -15.33 8.29
CA ARG A 171 -6.88 -16.01 7.55
C ARG A 171 -8.24 -15.91 8.23
N GLY A 172 -8.27 -15.93 9.56
CA GLY A 172 -9.49 -15.86 10.36
C GLY A 172 -10.00 -14.44 10.63
N CYS A 173 -9.51 -13.41 9.93
CA CYS A 173 -9.89 -12.03 10.19
C CYS A 173 -11.41 -11.82 9.94
N PRO A 174 -12.20 -11.37 10.93
CA PRO A 174 -13.65 -11.23 10.77
C PRO A 174 -14.07 -10.08 9.85
N ARG A 175 -13.16 -9.13 9.55
CA ARG A 175 -13.40 -8.04 8.59
C ARG A 175 -13.15 -8.47 7.15
N TYR A 176 -12.53 -9.62 6.92
CA TYR A 176 -12.17 -10.04 5.57
C TYR A 176 -13.42 -10.33 4.74
N LYS A 177 -13.49 -9.70 3.57
CA LYS A 177 -14.47 -9.98 2.52
C LYS A 177 -13.75 -9.98 1.18
N ALA A 178 -13.78 -11.10 0.48
CA ALA A 178 -13.13 -11.25 -0.81
C ALA A 178 -13.64 -10.20 -1.82
N GLY A 179 -12.73 -9.69 -2.63
CA GLY A 179 -13.10 -8.85 -3.78
C GLY A 179 -13.56 -9.71 -4.97
N PRO A 180 -13.90 -9.10 -6.11
CA PRO A 180 -14.06 -9.84 -7.37
C PRO A 180 -12.71 -10.38 -7.86
N ALA A 181 -12.74 -11.43 -8.70
CA ALA A 181 -11.53 -11.95 -9.33
C ALA A 181 -10.92 -10.90 -10.27
N TYR A 182 -9.59 -10.85 -10.35
CA TYR A 182 -8.91 -9.84 -11.13
C TYR A 182 -8.78 -10.27 -12.59
N ARG A 183 -9.30 -9.44 -13.49
CA ARG A 183 -9.17 -9.65 -14.94
C ARG A 183 -7.85 -9.05 -15.42
N VAL A 184 -6.96 -9.89 -15.93
CA VAL A 184 -5.63 -9.53 -16.44
C VAL A 184 -5.65 -9.60 -17.97
N PRO A 185 -5.67 -8.45 -18.67
CA PRO A 185 -5.65 -8.43 -20.13
C PRO A 185 -4.32 -8.92 -20.69
N GLY A 186 -4.37 -9.58 -21.84
CA GLY A 186 -3.19 -9.96 -22.63
C GLY A 186 -2.96 -9.06 -23.85
N ARG A 187 -2.03 -9.50 -24.69
CA ARG A 187 -1.53 -8.74 -25.84
C ARG A 187 -2.60 -8.44 -26.89
N ARG A 188 -3.48 -9.41 -27.17
CA ARG A 188 -4.53 -9.29 -28.20
C ARG A 188 -5.84 -8.89 -27.56
N SER A 189 -6.65 -8.12 -28.31
CA SER A 189 -8.02 -7.79 -27.91
C SER A 189 -8.81 -9.07 -27.61
N GLY A 190 -9.54 -9.09 -26.50
CA GLY A 190 -10.31 -10.25 -26.04
C GLY A 190 -9.53 -11.26 -25.17
N MET A 191 -8.18 -11.21 -25.14
CA MET A 191 -7.42 -12.05 -24.22
C MET A 191 -7.56 -11.54 -22.78
N VAL A 192 -8.17 -12.35 -21.93
CA VAL A 192 -8.32 -12.06 -20.49
C VAL A 192 -8.05 -13.33 -19.70
N TYR A 193 -7.10 -13.23 -18.77
CA TYR A 193 -6.90 -14.22 -17.71
C TYR A 193 -7.65 -13.75 -16.46
N VAL A 194 -8.30 -14.67 -15.75
CA VAL A 194 -8.99 -14.38 -14.49
C VAL A 194 -8.13 -14.94 -13.37
N ASP A 195 -7.56 -14.04 -12.58
CA ASP A 195 -6.84 -14.38 -11.35
C ASP A 195 -7.83 -14.42 -10.19
N ASP A 196 -8.02 -15.61 -9.64
CA ASP A 196 -8.89 -15.90 -8.50
C ASP A 196 -8.06 -16.41 -7.31
N ASP A 197 -7.07 -15.61 -6.86
CA ASP A 197 -6.13 -15.95 -5.78
C ASP A 197 -5.07 -17.02 -6.14
N VAL A 198 -4.57 -17.00 -7.39
CA VAL A 198 -3.59 -17.99 -7.91
C VAL A 198 -2.31 -18.12 -7.06
N GLU A 199 -1.85 -17.02 -6.44
CA GLU A 199 -0.66 -17.06 -5.57
C GLU A 199 -0.88 -17.98 -4.36
N ARG A 200 -2.10 -18.04 -3.84
CA ARG A 200 -2.45 -18.91 -2.70
C ARG A 200 -2.64 -20.36 -3.11
N GLU A 201 -3.32 -20.59 -4.24
CA GLU A 201 -3.49 -21.94 -4.79
C GLU A 201 -2.13 -22.63 -4.96
N LEU A 202 -1.13 -21.92 -5.50
CA LEU A 202 0.23 -22.43 -5.69
C LEU A 202 1.00 -22.67 -4.38
N ARG A 203 0.61 -22.00 -3.29
CA ARG A 203 1.17 -22.23 -1.95
C ARG A 203 0.45 -23.36 -1.20
N GLY A 204 -0.56 -23.99 -1.80
CA GLY A 204 -1.37 -25.04 -1.18
C GLY A 204 -2.27 -24.52 -0.06
N GLU A 205 -2.66 -23.25 -0.14
CA GLU A 205 -3.33 -22.52 0.95
C GLU A 205 -4.84 -22.41 0.82
#